data_AF-A0A7S0JCU9-F1
#
_entry.id   AF-A0A7S0JCU9-F1
#
_cell.length_a   1.000
_cell.length_b   1.000
_cell.length_c   1.000
_cell.angle_alpha   90.00
_cell.angle_beta   90.00
_cell.angle_gamma   90.00
#
_symmetry.space_group_name_H-M   'P 1'
#
loop_
_entity.id
_entity.type
_entity.pdbx_description
1 polymer ?
#
loop_
_entity_poly.entity_id
_entity_poly.type
_entity_poly.pdbx_seq_one_letter_code
_entity_poly.pdbx_strand_id
1 'polypeptide(L)'
;APHTTAAAFRASLLALSRRIGGTTERYIRCIKPNDTKRAGHFVSPLVNKQLRFTGVSAVTALYQHGYPSCLGKADFTRRYAGVGFAARRERRRGAGGHARAAAGEGAAVE
;
A
#
# COMPACT_ATOMS: atom_id res chain seq x y z
N ALA A 1 -2.13 30.70 -18.94
CA ALA A 1 -1.45 30.59 -17.63
C ALA A 1 -2.48 30.81 -16.52
N PRO A 2 -2.38 30.17 -15.34
CA PRO A 2 -3.33 30.41 -14.25
C PRO A 2 -3.31 31.88 -13.83
N HIS A 3 -4.50 32.49 -13.70
CA HIS A 3 -4.67 33.93 -13.44
C HIS A 3 -4.48 34.33 -11.97
N THR A 4 -4.45 33.36 -11.04
CA THR A 4 -4.24 33.60 -9.61
C THR A 4 -3.24 32.59 -9.03
N THR A 5 -2.56 32.98 -7.96
CA THR A 5 -1.66 32.10 -7.21
C THR A 5 -2.38 30.85 -6.69
N ALA A 6 -3.65 30.98 -6.28
CA ALA A 6 -4.46 29.85 -5.85
C ALA A 6 -4.69 28.83 -6.97
N ALA A 7 -4.97 29.29 -8.20
CA ALA A 7 -5.14 28.43 -9.35
C ALA A 7 -3.82 27.72 -9.73
N ALA A 8 -2.68 28.42 -9.66
CA ALA A 8 -1.37 27.83 -9.88
C ALA A 8 -1.03 26.76 -8.84
N PHE A 9 -1.27 27.04 -7.55
CA PHE A 9 -1.03 26.09 -6.47
C PHE A 9 -1.91 24.84 -6.60
N ARG A 10 -3.20 25.00 -6.90
CA ARG A 10 -4.11 23.88 -7.16
C ARG A 10 -3.61 23.01 -8.31
N ALA A 11 -3.16 23.61 -9.41
CA ALA A 11 -2.60 22.87 -10.54
C ALA A 11 -1.36 22.06 -10.12
N SER A 12 -0.46 22.64 -9.31
CA SER A 12 0.71 21.94 -8.79
C SER A 12 0.35 20.75 -7.90
N LEU A 13 -0.66 20.90 -7.04
CA LEU A 13 -1.14 19.82 -6.16
C LEU A 13 -1.76 18.66 -6.95
N LEU A 14 -2.57 18.97 -7.96
CA LEU A 14 -3.16 17.94 -8.84
C LEU A 14 -2.08 17.19 -9.62
N ALA A 15 -1.07 17.89 -10.13
CA ALA A 15 0.07 17.25 -10.79
C ALA A 15 0.87 16.36 -9.84
N LEU A 16 1.04 16.76 -8.57
CA LEU A 16 1.71 15.93 -7.55
C LEU A 16 0.88 14.70 -7.19
N SER A 17 -0.42 14.86 -6.93
CA SER A 17 -1.31 13.76 -6.56
C SER A 17 -1.34 12.67 -7.63
N ARG A 18 -1.41 13.04 -8.91
CA ARG A 18 -1.31 12.08 -10.02
C ARG A 18 0.02 11.32 -10.04
N ARG A 19 1.13 11.99 -9.74
CA ARG A 19 2.45 11.33 -9.67
C ARG A 19 2.53 10.33 -8.51
N ILE A 20 2.01 10.69 -7.34
CA ILE A 20 2.00 9.81 -6.17
C ILE A 20 1.09 8.59 -6.42
N GLY A 21 -0.10 8.80 -7.00
CA GLY A 21 -1.04 7.71 -7.31
C GLY A 21 -0.53 6.68 -8.31
N GLY A 22 0.53 6.99 -9.07
CA GLY A 22 1.21 6.03 -9.94
C GLY A 22 2.28 5.18 -9.25
N THR A 23 2.44 5.28 -7.92
CA THR A 23 3.50 4.59 -7.16
C THR A 23 2.92 3.72 -6.04
N THR A 24 3.72 2.80 -5.49
CA THR A 24 3.35 2.06 -4.28
C THR A 24 3.48 2.97 -3.06
N GLU A 25 2.37 3.29 -2.42
CA GLU A 25 2.31 4.24 -1.33
C GLU A 25 2.86 3.67 -0.01
N ARG A 26 3.59 4.51 0.73
CA ARG A 26 3.97 4.26 2.13
C ARG A 26 3.67 5.50 2.95
N TYR A 27 2.89 5.32 4.01
CA TYR A 27 2.43 6.42 4.86
C TYR A 27 3.28 6.56 6.12
N ILE A 28 3.78 7.77 6.39
CA ILE A 28 4.49 8.12 7.63
C ILE A 28 3.74 9.27 8.30
N ARG A 29 3.41 9.12 9.59
CA ARG A 29 2.75 10.16 10.39
C ARG A 29 3.71 10.67 11.46
N CYS A 30 4.10 11.93 11.36
CA CYS A 30 4.91 12.59 12.38
C CYS A 30 4.02 12.99 13.57
N ILE A 31 4.47 12.69 14.79
CA ILE A 31 3.74 13.01 16.03
C ILE A 31 4.62 13.88 16.92
N LYS A 32 4.09 15.02 17.36
CA LYS A 32 4.79 15.92 18.27
C LYS A 32 4.48 15.51 19.73
N PRO A 33 5.49 15.11 20.54
CA PRO A 33 5.24 14.58 21.87
C PRO A 33 4.91 15.65 22.92
N ASN A 34 5.34 16.90 22.73
CA ASN A 34 5.07 18.03 23.63
C ASN A 34 5.15 19.39 22.90
N ASP A 35 4.63 20.47 23.50
CA ASP A 35 4.72 21.85 22.98
C ASP A 35 5.97 22.61 23.45
N THR A 36 6.58 22.15 24.55
CA THR A 36 7.72 22.83 25.19
C THR A 36 9.07 22.51 24.55
N LYS A 37 9.10 21.74 23.46
CA LYS A 37 10.31 21.28 22.74
C LYS A 37 11.31 20.55 23.63
N ARG A 38 10.85 19.90 24.70
CA ARG A 38 11.70 19.13 25.61
C ARG A 38 11.88 17.70 25.12
N ALA A 39 13.12 17.23 25.04
CA ALA A 39 13.40 15.83 24.75
C ALA A 39 12.85 14.91 25.86
N GLY A 40 12.38 13.72 25.49
CA GLY A 40 11.85 12.72 26.45
C GLY A 40 10.52 13.07 27.12
N HIS A 41 9.95 14.25 26.86
CA HIS A 41 8.71 14.69 27.49
C HIS A 41 7.49 14.31 26.64
N PHE A 42 6.62 13.45 27.14
CA PHE A 42 5.44 12.94 26.43
C PHE A 42 4.15 13.44 27.08
N VAL A 43 3.31 14.13 26.31
CA VAL A 43 2.02 14.67 26.76
C VAL A 43 0.90 13.87 26.11
N SER A 44 0.33 12.93 26.87
CA SER A 44 -0.68 11.99 26.38
C SER A 44 -1.92 12.66 25.75
N PRO A 45 -2.54 13.69 26.36
CA PRO A 45 -3.71 14.34 25.75
C PRO A 45 -3.42 14.97 24.37
N LEU A 46 -2.24 15.57 24.22
CA LEU A 46 -1.78 16.18 22.95
C LEU A 46 -1.56 15.11 21.88
N VAL A 47 -0.91 14.01 22.23
CA VAL A 47 -0.64 12.91 21.29
C VAL A 47 -1.93 12.20 20.90
N ASN A 48 -2.83 11.92 21.86
CA ASN A 48 -4.14 11.32 21.58
C ASN A 48 -4.97 12.19 20.63
N LYS A 49 -4.96 13.51 20.80
CA LYS A 49 -5.62 14.45 19.88
C LYS A 49 -5.06 14.33 18.45
N GLN A 50 -3.73 14.28 18.30
CA GLN A 50 -3.08 14.07 17.00
C GLN A 50 -3.44 12.73 16.37
N LEU A 51 -3.42 11.63 17.14
CA LEU A 51 -3.75 10.28 16.63
C LEU A 51 -5.19 10.20 16.12
N ARG A 52 -6.13 10.89 16.77
CA ARG A 52 -7.52 11.00 16.32
C ARG A 52 -7.64 11.81 15.02
N PHE A 53 -7.03 12.99 14.96
CA PHE A 53 -7.13 13.85 13.77
C PHE A 53 -6.38 13.34 12.55
N THR A 54 -5.28 12.62 12.74
CA THR A 54 -4.54 11.98 11.66
C THR A 54 -5.13 10.64 11.23
N GLY A 55 -6.18 10.17 11.92
CA GLY A 55 -6.88 8.92 11.61
C GLY A 55 -6.13 7.65 12.01
N VAL A 56 -4.98 7.74 12.70
CA VAL A 56 -4.17 6.57 13.08
C VAL A 56 -4.97 5.60 13.93
N SER A 57 -5.75 6.09 14.90
CA SER A 57 -6.60 5.22 15.74
C SER A 57 -7.63 4.44 14.92
N ALA A 58 -8.23 5.09 13.91
CA ALA A 58 -9.21 4.44 13.05
C ALA A 58 -8.56 3.41 12.10
N VAL A 59 -7.38 3.72 11.55
CA VAL A 59 -6.62 2.78 10.71
C VAL A 59 -6.19 1.55 11.51
N THR A 60 -5.76 1.73 12.77
CA THR A 60 -5.41 0.59 13.64
C THR A 60 -6.62 -0.31 13.86
N ALA A 61 -7.79 0.25 14.15
CA ALA A 61 -9.02 -0.53 14.31
C ALA A 61 -9.40 -1.27 13.01
N LEU A 62 -9.29 -0.60 11.86
CA LEU A 62 -9.52 -1.20 10.54
C LEU A 62 -8.59 -2.39 10.29
N TYR A 63 -7.32 -2.30 10.70
CA TYR A 63 -6.35 -3.39 10.53
C TYR A 63 -6.56 -4.54 11.50
N GLN A 64 -7.07 -4.27 12.71
CA GLN A 64 -7.39 -5.30 13.70
C GLN A 64 -8.62 -6.12 13.31
N HIS A 65 -9.63 -5.47 12.72
CA HIS A 65 -10.89 -6.11 12.37
C HIS A 65 -11.03 -6.45 10.88
N GLY A 66 -10.03 -6.10 10.07
CA GLY A 66 -10.00 -6.31 8.63
C GLY A 66 -8.83 -7.17 8.16
N TYR A 67 -8.63 -7.17 6.84
CA TYR A 67 -7.54 -7.89 6.18
C TYR A 67 -6.57 -6.87 5.56
N PRO A 68 -5.52 -6.46 6.28
CA PRO A 68 -4.60 -5.41 5.80
C PRO A 68 -3.76 -5.83 4.59
N SER A 69 -3.74 -7.12 4.24
CA SER A 69 -3.03 -7.65 3.07
C SER A 69 -4.01 -8.45 2.21
N CYS A 70 -4.42 -7.85 1.10
CA CYS A 70 -5.25 -8.50 0.08
C CYS A 70 -4.39 -8.72 -1.17
N LEU A 71 -4.08 -9.99 -1.47
CA LEU A 71 -3.34 -10.38 -2.66
C LEU A 71 -4.25 -11.18 -3.58
N GLY A 72 -4.24 -10.87 -4.87
CA GLY A 72 -4.90 -11.69 -5.88
C GLY A 72 -4.30 -13.10 -5.92
N LYS A 73 -5.10 -14.09 -6.32
CA LYS A 73 -4.69 -15.50 -6.34
C LYS A 73 -3.37 -15.73 -7.09
N ALA A 74 -3.22 -15.14 -8.27
CA ALA A 74 -2.01 -15.29 -9.08
C ALA A 74 -0.76 -14.73 -8.37
N ASP A 75 -0.88 -13.53 -7.78
CA ASP A 75 0.22 -12.90 -7.04
C ASP A 75 0.55 -13.64 -5.75
N PHE A 76 -0.48 -14.13 -5.04
CA PHE A 76 -0.31 -14.97 -3.86
C PHE A 76 0.45 -16.26 -4.19
N THR A 77 0.02 -17.00 -5.22
CA THR A 77 0.69 -18.23 -5.64
C THR A 77 2.12 -17.95 -6.10
N ARG A 78 2.36 -16.86 -6.86
CA ARG A 78 3.71 -16.46 -7.29
C ARG A 78 4.60 -16.12 -6.09
N ARG A 79 4.11 -15.31 -5.15
CA ARG A 79 4.87 -14.81 -3.99
C ARG A 79 5.23 -15.92 -3.00
N TYR A 80 4.31 -16.85 -2.75
CA TYR A 80 4.49 -17.92 -1.76
C TYR A 80 4.86 -19.28 -2.38
N ALA A 81 5.22 -19.31 -3.67
CA ALA A 81 5.55 -20.54 -4.40
C ALA A 81 6.61 -21.38 -3.68
N GLY A 82 7.68 -20.75 -3.19
CA GLY A 82 8.80 -21.42 -2.53
C GLY A 82 8.47 -21.99 -1.15
N VAL A 83 7.41 -21.51 -0.49
CA VAL A 83 7.04 -21.95 0.87
C VAL A 83 6.05 -23.11 0.84
N GLY A 84 5.11 -23.13 -0.11
CA GLY A 84 4.01 -24.11 -0.11
C GLY A 84 3.72 -24.82 -1.44
N PHE A 85 4.22 -24.33 -2.57
CA PHE A 85 3.84 -24.86 -3.90
C PHE A 85 4.98 -25.52 -4.68
N ALA A 86 6.23 -25.34 -4.26
CA ALA A 86 7.42 -25.99 -4.85
C ALA A 86 7.32 -27.53 -4.78
N ALA A 87 6.71 -28.08 -3.73
CA ALA A 87 6.56 -29.53 -3.54
C ALA A 87 5.67 -30.23 -4.58
N ARG A 88 4.86 -29.49 -5.36
CA ARG A 88 3.91 -30.08 -6.33
C ARG A 88 4.46 -30.20 -7.75
N ARG A 89 5.60 -29.56 -8.07
CA ARG A 89 6.20 -29.63 -9.43
C ARG A 89 6.96 -30.94 -9.69
N GLU A 90 7.55 -31.56 -8.66
CA GLU A 90 8.25 -32.85 -8.80
C GLU A 90 7.28 -34.00 -9.17
N ARG A 91 6.04 -33.96 -8.66
CA ARG A 91 5.04 -35.03 -8.87
C ARG A 91 4.40 -35.05 -10.27
N ARG A 92 4.50 -33.97 -11.05
CA ARG A 92 3.94 -33.89 -12.41
C ARG A 92 4.99 -34.06 -13.52
N ARG A 93 6.28 -33.89 -13.23
CA ARG A 93 7.35 -34.17 -14.22
C ARG A 93 7.56 -35.68 -14.48
N GLY A 94 7.04 -36.55 -13.60
CA GLY A 94 7.08 -38.01 -13.79
C GLY A 94 5.91 -38.62 -14.57
N ALA A 95 4.92 -37.84 -15.02
CA ALA A 95 3.76 -38.37 -15.73
C ALA A 95 3.32 -37.45 -16.88
N GLY A 96 3.73 -37.80 -18.11
CA GLY A 96 3.06 -37.37 -19.34
C GLY A 96 3.77 -36.30 -20.15
N GLY A 97 4.37 -36.73 -21.27
CA GLY A 97 4.82 -35.86 -22.36
C GLY A 97 3.66 -35.27 -23.18
N HIS A 98 4.07 -34.36 -24.09
CA HIS A 98 3.35 -33.76 -25.23
C HIS A 98 2.10 -32.91 -24.96
N ALA A 99 2.21 -31.59 -25.20
CA ALA A 99 1.62 -30.89 -26.36
C ALA A 99 1.60 -29.35 -26.20
N ARG A 100 2.31 -28.69 -27.11
CA ARG A 100 2.03 -27.49 -27.93
C ARG A 100 1.43 -26.19 -27.36
N ALA A 101 1.94 -25.11 -27.95
CA ALA A 101 1.76 -23.66 -27.77
C ALA A 101 0.36 -23.05 -28.00
N ALA A 102 0.14 -21.87 -27.38
CA ALA A 102 -0.49 -20.63 -27.92
C ALA A 102 -0.61 -19.62 -26.73
N ALA A 103 0.09 -18.47 -26.73
CA ALA A 103 -0.26 -17.17 -27.34
C ALA A 103 -1.37 -16.39 -26.61
N GLY A 104 -1.14 -15.08 -26.36
CA GLY A 104 -2.20 -14.08 -26.25
C GLY A 104 -2.19 -13.16 -25.03
N GLU A 105 -1.87 -11.89 -25.26
CA GLU A 105 -2.03 -10.67 -24.44
C GLU A 105 -3.42 -10.45 -23.82
N GLY A 106 -3.48 -9.56 -22.81
CA GLY A 106 -4.72 -8.91 -22.40
C GLY A 106 -4.57 -8.06 -21.14
N ALA A 107 -4.50 -6.75 -21.31
CA ALA A 107 -4.53 -5.72 -20.29
C ALA A 107 -5.93 -5.53 -19.66
N ALA A 108 -5.97 -5.13 -18.38
CA ALA A 108 -7.02 -4.36 -17.68
C ALA A 108 -6.49 -4.20 -16.23
N VAL A 109 -6.14 -3.03 -15.67
CA VAL A 109 -6.80 -1.72 -15.62
C VAL A 109 -8.29 -1.83 -15.30
N GLU A 110 -8.57 -1.76 -14.01
CA GLU A 110 -9.55 -0.85 -13.39
C GLU A 110 -9.06 -0.56 -11.96
#